data_AF-A0A971B0A9-F1
#
_entry.id   AF-A0A971B0A9-F1
#
_cell.length_a   1.000
_cell.length_b   1.000
_cell.length_c   1.000
_cell.angle_alpha   90.00
_cell.angle_beta   90.00
_cell.angle_gamma   90.00
#
_symmetry.space_group_name_H-M   'P 1'
#
loop_
_entity.id
_entity.type
_entity.pdbx_description
1 polymer ?
#
loop_
_entity_poly.entity_id
_entity_poly.type
_entity_poly.pdbx_seq_one_letter_code
_entity_poly.pdbx_strand_id
1 'polypeptide(L)'
;MTMINKLDSVAARFDEVSRQLQDPTVINNNELYRGYMKDYKNLEPIVNTYNDYKAAETAFNEAKALLDEGGLDADFKALAQAEYDENKEKMETLSEEIKILLLPRD
;
A
#
# COMPACT_ATOMS: atom_id res chain seq x y z
N MET A 1 -11.99 -10.14 -10.64
CA MET A 1 -11.17 -8.97 -10.23
C MET A 1 -10.64 -9.27 -8.83
N THR A 2 -9.32 -9.32 -8.65
CA THR A 2 -8.69 -9.60 -7.35
C THR A 2 -8.64 -8.33 -6.49
N MET A 3 -8.42 -8.47 -5.18
CA MET A 3 -8.23 -7.34 -4.26
C MET A 3 -7.13 -6.39 -4.74
N ILE A 4 -5.99 -6.94 -5.20
CA ILE A 4 -4.86 -6.16 -5.74
C ILE A 4 -5.27 -5.29 -6.93
N ASN A 5 -6.01 -5.84 -7.91
CA ASN A 5 -6.49 -5.07 -9.06
C ASN A 5 -7.41 -3.89 -8.64
N LYS A 6 -8.18 -4.05 -7.56
CA LYS A 6 -9.00 -2.97 -6.99
C LYS A 6 -8.10 -1.90 -6.36
N LEU A 7 -7.04 -2.29 -5.67
CA LEU A 7 -6.10 -1.36 -5.04
C LEU A 7 -5.27 -0.57 -6.05
N ASP A 8 -4.87 -1.18 -7.16
CA ASP A 8 -4.20 -0.46 -8.26
C ASP A 8 -5.11 0.61 -8.86
N SER A 9 -6.40 0.30 -9.00
CA SER A 9 -7.39 1.27 -9.46
C SER A 9 -7.57 2.43 -8.45
N VAL A 10 -7.57 2.12 -7.15
CA VAL A 10 -7.64 3.11 -6.07
C VAL A 10 -6.41 4.01 -6.05
N ALA A 11 -5.21 3.43 -6.18
CA ALA A 11 -3.96 4.18 -6.27
C ALA A 11 -3.93 5.11 -7.50
N ALA A 12 -4.35 4.62 -8.67
CA ALA A 12 -4.43 5.44 -9.88
C ALA A 12 -5.39 6.62 -9.70
N ARG A 13 -6.53 6.40 -9.04
CA ARG A 13 -7.48 7.47 -8.71
C ARG A 13 -6.91 8.46 -7.70
N PHE A 14 -6.20 7.99 -6.68
CA PHE A 14 -5.54 8.86 -5.71
C PHE A 14 -4.50 9.77 -6.36
N ASP A 15 -3.68 9.24 -7.27
CA ASP A 15 -2.71 10.03 -8.03
C ASP A 15 -3.40 11.07 -8.91
N GLU A 16 -4.51 10.70 -9.55
CA GLU A 16 -5.33 11.64 -10.32
C GLU A 16 -5.86 12.78 -9.44
N VAL A 17 -6.48 12.45 -8.30
CA VAL A 17 -7.01 13.44 -7.36
C VAL A 17 -5.91 14.34 -6.82
N SER A 18 -4.74 13.77 -6.51
CA SER A 18 -3.56 14.52 -6.05
C SER A 18 -3.08 15.52 -7.11
N ARG A 19 -3.07 15.14 -8.39
CA ARG A 19 -2.77 16.07 -9.50
C ARG A 19 -3.82 17.16 -9.63
N GLN A 20 -5.11 16.82 -9.52
CA GLN A 20 -6.19 17.81 -9.59
C GLN A 20 -6.09 18.84 -8.46
N LEU A 21 -5.69 18.44 -7.26
CA LEU A 21 -5.48 19.36 -6.13
C LEU A 21 -4.30 20.33 -6.33
N GLN A 22 -3.45 20.10 -7.32
CA GLN A 22 -2.36 21.01 -7.72
C GLN A 22 -2.74 21.90 -8.91
N ASP A 23 -3.87 21.65 -9.58
CA ASP A 23 -4.32 22.43 -10.73
C ASP A 23 -4.85 23.81 -10.27
N PRO A 24 -4.32 24.93 -10.79
CA PRO A 24 -4.81 26.28 -10.46
C PRO A 24 -6.31 26.48 -10.68
N THR A 25 -6.91 25.80 -11.66
CA THR A 25 -8.34 25.85 -11.96
C THR A 25 -9.17 25.25 -10.83
N VAL A 26 -8.68 24.15 -10.25
CA VAL A 26 -9.31 23.49 -9.10
C VAL A 26 -9.05 24.29 -7.83
N ILE A 27 -7.82 24.75 -7.60
CA ILE A 27 -7.43 25.55 -6.43
C ILE A 27 -8.27 26.84 -6.32
N ASN A 28 -8.53 27.50 -7.45
CA ASN A 28 -9.35 28.72 -7.49
C ASN A 28 -10.87 28.44 -7.41
N ASN A 29 -11.30 27.18 -7.48
CA ASN A 29 -12.70 26.78 -7.34
C ASN A 29 -12.92 26.00 -6.04
N ASN A 30 -13.47 26.70 -5.03
CA ASN A 30 -13.72 26.15 -3.70
C ASN A 30 -14.58 24.87 -3.69
N GLU A 31 -15.55 24.73 -4.60
CA GLU A 31 -16.42 23.55 -4.65
C GLU A 31 -15.66 22.33 -5.18
N LEU A 32 -14.95 22.49 -6.31
CA LEU A 32 -14.11 21.44 -6.88
C LEU A 32 -13.00 21.02 -5.90
N TYR A 33 -12.31 21.99 -5.31
CA TYR A 33 -11.24 21.72 -4.34
C TYR A 33 -11.75 20.91 -3.14
N ARG A 34 -12.91 21.28 -2.57
CA ARG A 34 -13.51 20.52 -1.46
C ARG A 34 -13.90 19.11 -1.86
N GLY A 35 -14.44 18.93 -3.07
CA GLY A 35 -14.78 17.60 -3.61
C GLY A 35 -13.54 16.71 -3.71
N TYR A 36 -12.50 17.19 -4.40
CA TYR A 36 -11.24 16.46 -4.54
C TYR A 36 -10.53 16.24 -3.20
N MET A 37 -10.57 17.19 -2.28
CA MET A 37 -9.98 17.03 -0.94
C MET A 37 -10.71 15.95 -0.12
N LYS A 38 -12.04 15.82 -0.29
CA LYS A 38 -12.81 14.73 0.33
C LYS A 38 -12.41 13.38 -0.25
N ASP A 39 -12.32 13.28 -1.58
CA ASP A 39 -11.86 12.07 -2.26
C ASP A 39 -10.43 11.70 -1.81
N TYR A 40 -9.53 12.67 -1.76
CA TYR A 40 -8.15 12.49 -1.30
C TYR A 40 -8.11 11.87 0.10
N LYS A 41 -8.82 12.46 1.07
CA LYS A 41 -8.86 11.97 2.46
C LYS A 41 -9.48 10.58 2.60
N ASN A 42 -10.38 10.20 1.70
CA ASN A 42 -10.97 8.88 1.70
C ASN A 42 -10.01 7.83 1.13
N LEU A 43 -9.25 8.19 0.10
CA LEU A 43 -8.35 7.28 -0.62
C LEU A 43 -6.97 7.16 0.03
N GLU A 44 -6.47 8.25 0.65
CA GLU A 44 -5.17 8.32 1.32
C GLU A 44 -4.88 7.15 2.26
N PRO A 45 -5.76 6.81 3.24
CA PRO A 45 -5.47 5.68 4.14
C PRO A 45 -5.38 4.36 3.38
N ILE A 46 -6.21 4.13 2.36
CA ILE A 46 -6.18 2.89 1.57
C ILE A 46 -4.86 2.78 0.80
N VAL A 47 -4.43 3.88 0.17
CA VAL A 47 -3.20 3.91 -0.64
C VAL A 47 -1.96 3.79 0.22
N ASN A 48 -1.94 4.45 1.38
CA ASN A 48 -0.81 4.34 2.33
C ASN A 48 -0.66 2.90 2.83
N THR A 49 -1.73 2.29 3.34
CA THR A 49 -1.69 0.88 3.79
C THR A 49 -1.32 -0.07 2.64
N TYR A 50 -1.78 0.18 1.41
CA TYR A 50 -1.39 -0.61 0.24
C TYR A 50 0.10 -0.44 -0.12
N ASN A 51 0.65 0.76 0.00
CA ASN A 51 2.08 0.99 -0.21
C ASN A 51 2.93 0.28 0.85
N ASP A 52 2.49 0.29 2.10
CA ASP A 52 3.14 -0.46 3.19
C ASP A 52 3.08 -1.98 2.93
N TYR A 53 1.96 -2.48 2.39
CA TYR A 53 1.81 -3.88 2.00
C TYR A 53 2.81 -4.24 0.90
N LYS A 54 2.92 -3.42 -0.16
CA LYS A 54 3.88 -3.66 -1.24
C LYS A 54 5.33 -3.63 -0.75
N ALA A 55 5.65 -2.73 0.19
CA ALA A 55 6.98 -2.68 0.78
C ALA A 55 7.29 -3.97 1.58
N ALA A 56 6.33 -4.45 2.37
CA ALA A 56 6.46 -5.73 3.07
C ALA A 56 6.57 -6.91 2.09
N GLU A 57 5.79 -6.92 1.01
CA GLU A 57 5.87 -7.93 -0.04
C GLU A 57 7.24 -7.95 -0.73
N THR A 58 7.81 -6.79 -1.03
CA THR A 58 9.17 -6.70 -1.57
C THR A 58 10.19 -7.28 -0.60
N ALA A 59 10.18 -6.85 0.66
CA ALA A 59 11.13 -7.33 1.68
C ALA A 59 10.98 -8.84 1.94
N PHE A 60 9.74 -9.35 1.99
CA PHE A 60 9.45 -10.78 2.07
C PHE A 60 10.08 -11.56 0.90
N ASN A 61 9.92 -11.07 -0.32
CA ASN A 61 10.45 -11.74 -1.51
C ASN A 61 11.98 -11.69 -1.57
N GLU A 62 12.59 -10.59 -1.14
CA GLU A 62 14.05 -10.46 -1.02
C GLU A 62 14.62 -11.43 0.01
N ALA A 63 14.05 -11.49 1.21
CA ALA A 63 14.45 -12.44 2.25
C ALA A 63 14.25 -13.89 1.78
N LYS A 64 13.12 -14.18 1.12
CA LYS A 64 12.84 -15.49 0.54
C LYS A 64 13.89 -15.88 -0.51
N ALA A 65 14.27 -14.96 -1.39
CA ALA A 65 15.28 -15.22 -2.42
C ALA A 65 16.63 -15.56 -1.79
N LEU A 66 17.06 -14.83 -0.74
CA LEU A 66 18.29 -15.11 -0.01
C LEU A 66 18.27 -16.51 0.65
N LEU A 67 17.14 -16.90 1.23
CA LEU A 67 16.96 -18.21 1.83
C LEU A 67 16.98 -19.34 0.79
N ASP A 68 16.39 -19.11 -0.39
CA ASP A 68 16.31 -20.06 -1.50
C ASP A 68 17.66 -20.23 -2.23
N GLU A 69 18.45 -19.15 -2.40
CA GLU A 69 19.80 -19.21 -2.98
C GLU A 69 20.75 -20.09 -2.15
N GLY A 70 20.57 -20.10 -0.83
CA GLY A 70 21.40 -20.86 0.10
C GLY A 70 22.82 -20.31 0.22
N GLY A 71 23.70 -21.04 0.90
CA GLY A 71 25.09 -20.62 1.11
C GLY A 71 25.31 -19.56 2.20
N LEU A 72 24.24 -19.11 2.86
CA LEU A 72 24.32 -18.31 4.08
C LEU A 72 24.86 -19.14 5.24
N ASP A 73 25.68 -18.52 6.10
CA ASP A 73 25.99 -19.10 7.40
C ASP A 73 24.77 -19.09 8.33
N ALA A 74 24.90 -19.72 9.49
CA ALA A 74 23.78 -19.89 10.43
C ALA A 74 23.22 -18.56 10.94
N ASP A 75 24.06 -17.55 11.16
CA ASP A 75 23.65 -16.26 11.71
C ASP A 75 22.92 -15.44 10.65
N PHE A 76 23.47 -15.36 9.43
CA PHE A 76 22.79 -14.69 8.31
C PHE A 76 21.49 -15.38 7.91
N LYS A 77 21.46 -16.72 7.94
CA LYS A 77 20.24 -17.47 7.67
C LYS A 77 19.15 -17.19 8.70
N ALA A 78 19.51 -17.09 9.98
CA ALA A 78 18.56 -16.76 11.04
C ALA A 78 17.99 -15.35 10.87
N LEU A 79 18.82 -14.38 10.46
CA LEU A 79 18.37 -13.02 10.17
C LEU A 79 17.39 -12.98 8.98
N ALA A 80 17.75 -13.62 7.86
CA ALA A 80 16.88 -13.68 6.68
C ALA A 80 15.55 -14.41 6.98
N GLN A 81 15.58 -15.44 7.82
CA GLN A 81 14.36 -16.12 8.27
C GLN A 81 13.48 -15.21 9.13
N ALA A 82 14.07 -14.43 10.04
CA ALA A 82 13.31 -13.47 10.84
C ALA A 82 12.66 -12.38 9.97
N GLU A 83 13.39 -11.83 9.00
CA GLU A 83 12.83 -10.85 8.06
C GLU A 83 11.71 -11.44 7.20
N TYR A 84 11.87 -12.69 6.75
CA TYR A 84 10.84 -13.41 6.00
C TYR A 84 9.55 -13.56 6.83
N ASP A 85 9.67 -14.02 8.08
CA ASP A 85 8.50 -14.26 8.94
C ASP A 85 7.82 -12.95 9.35
N GLU A 86 8.59 -11.91 9.71
CA GLU A 86 8.07 -10.59 10.07
C GLU A 86 7.30 -9.96 8.91
N ASN A 87 7.88 -9.95 7.70
CA ASN A 87 7.22 -9.33 6.56
C ASN A 87 5.99 -10.13 6.11
N LYS A 88 5.99 -11.45 6.28
CA LYS A 88 4.81 -12.28 6.03
C LYS A 88 3.65 -11.91 6.97
N GLU A 89 3.90 -11.82 8.28
CA GLU A 89 2.88 -11.42 9.26
C GLU A 89 2.37 -10.01 9.01
N LYS A 90 3.29 -9.09 8.65
CA LYS A 90 2.95 -7.72 8.27
C LYS A 90 2.05 -7.66 7.04
N MET A 91 2.33 -8.45 6.00
CA MET A 91 1.47 -8.55 4.83
C MET A 91 0.06 -9.07 5.18
N GLU A 92 -0.05 -10.07 6.05
CA GLU A 92 -1.34 -10.59 6.51
C GLU A 92 -2.14 -9.52 7.26
N THR A 93 -1.50 -8.82 8.20
CA THR A 93 -2.11 -7.73 8.98
C THR A 93 -2.60 -6.59 8.08
N LEU A 94 -1.72 -6.08 7.21
CA LEU A 94 -2.05 -4.99 6.29
C LEU A 94 -3.15 -5.39 5.31
N SER A 95 -3.20 -6.65 4.88
CA SER A 95 -4.27 -7.17 4.02
C SER A 95 -5.64 -7.09 4.71
N GLU A 96 -5.73 -7.45 5.99
CA GLU A 96 -6.97 -7.32 6.76
C GLU A 96 -7.35 -5.84 6.99
N GLU A 97 -6.39 -4.98 7.29
CA GLU A 97 -6.64 -3.53 7.41
C GLU A 97 -7.19 -2.94 6.11
N ILE A 98 -6.61 -3.29 4.97
CA ILE A 98 -7.09 -2.83 3.66
C ILE A 98 -8.52 -3.34 3.41
N LYS A 99 -8.85 -4.59 3.75
CA LYS A 99 -10.22 -5.10 3.62
C LYS A 99 -11.20 -4.25 4.43
N ILE A 100 -10.86 -3.87 5.65
CA ILE A 100 -11.66 -2.99 6.51
C ILE A 100 -11.80 -1.61 5.87
N LEU A 101 -10.71 -1.02 5.37
CA LEU A 101 -10.73 0.30 4.73
C LEU A 101 -11.54 0.34 3.43
N LEU A 102 -11.67 -0.79 2.74
CA LEU A 102 -12.48 -0.94 1.53
C LEU A 102 -13.98 -1.12 1.80
N LEU A 103 -14.39 -1.31 3.06
CA LEU A 103 -15.79 -1.37 3.42
C LEU A 103 -16.45 0.00 3.22
N PRO A 104 -17.71 0.05 2.75
CA PRO A 104 -18.46 1.30 2.73
C PRO A 104 -18.48 1.92 4.12
N ARG A 105 -18.05 3.18 4.20
CA ARG A 105 -18.26 4.02 5.39
C ARG A 105 -19.57 4.75 5.18
N ASP A 106 -20.61 4.31 5.89
CA ASP A 106 -21.87 5.07 6.03
C ASP A 106 -21.61 6.44 6.68
#